data_AF-A0A661GPE7-F1
#
_entry.id   AF-A0A661GPE7-F1
#
_cell.length_a   1.000
_cell.length_b   1.000
_cell.length_c   1.000
_cell.angle_alpha   90.00
_cell.angle_beta   90.00
_cell.angle_gamma   90.00
#
_symmetry.space_group_name_H-M   'P 1'
#
loop_
_entity.id
_entity.type
_entity.pdbx_description
1 polymer ?
#
loop_
_entity_poly.entity_id
_entity_poly.type
_entity_poly.pdbx_seq_one_letter_code
_entity_poly.pdbx_strand_id
1 'polypeptide(L)'
;MSTVATASPRGHARCAVSSTRSRTASSSPTGEGAARVIYSLFKVLHVLGAVLFIGSLLLAGWWKWRTDRNGEARLAAFTLDGILAGDVRFTASGALLLLVGGGGMLALGSDNLMTQAWLSGGIILFLVAALTWAVVLMPLLRQLRALARRAGDGPLPEVYRRMTQIWALASGVATLAALAALILMVAKPGG
;
A
#
# COMPACT_ATOMS: atom_id res chain seq x y z
N MET A 1 -87.05 -44.90 -27.16
CA MET A 1 -87.17 -44.26 -25.83
C MET A 1 -85.79 -43.67 -25.53
N SER A 2 -85.45 -42.47 -26.00
CA SER A 2 -85.77 -41.14 -25.39
C SER A 2 -85.29 -41.13 -23.93
N THR A 3 -84.44 -40.24 -23.40
CA THR A 3 -84.17 -38.79 -23.62
C THR A 3 -82.90 -38.49 -22.75
N VAL A 4 -81.80 -37.91 -23.26
CA VAL A 4 -81.33 -36.49 -23.12
C VAL A 4 -80.60 -36.08 -21.81
N ALA A 5 -79.48 -35.36 -22.02
CA ALA A 5 -78.93 -34.20 -21.29
C ALA A 5 -77.94 -34.31 -20.09
N THR A 6 -76.74 -33.76 -20.37
CA THR A 6 -75.96 -32.72 -19.64
C THR A 6 -75.56 -32.91 -18.17
N ALA A 7 -74.26 -32.76 -17.88
CA ALA A 7 -73.72 -31.58 -17.19
C ALA A 7 -72.19 -31.63 -17.02
N SER A 8 -71.52 -30.56 -17.44
CA SER A 8 -70.18 -30.15 -17.03
C SER A 8 -70.31 -29.24 -15.81
N PRO A 9 -69.36 -29.28 -14.85
CA PRO A 9 -69.03 -28.08 -14.11
C PRO A 9 -67.52 -27.77 -14.16
N ARG A 10 -67.28 -26.47 -14.34
CA ARG A 10 -66.00 -25.77 -14.26
C ARG A 10 -65.49 -25.70 -12.82
N GLY A 11 -64.16 -25.65 -12.69
CA GLY A 11 -63.43 -24.81 -11.72
C GLY A 11 -63.35 -25.29 -10.28
N HIS A 12 -62.15 -25.36 -9.70
CA HIS A 12 -61.64 -24.31 -8.81
C HIS A 12 -60.24 -24.67 -8.28
N ALA A 13 -59.29 -23.78 -8.62
CA ALA A 13 -58.17 -23.29 -7.83
C ALA A 13 -57.38 -24.28 -6.95
N ARG A 14 -56.22 -24.71 -7.46
CA ARG A 14 -55.05 -24.99 -6.62
C ARG A 14 -54.41 -23.65 -6.25
N CYS A 15 -54.42 -23.27 -4.98
CA CYS A 15 -53.54 -22.20 -4.50
C CYS A 15 -53.45 -22.20 -2.96
N ALA A 16 -52.28 -22.59 -2.43
CA ALA A 16 -51.68 -22.04 -1.20
C ALA A 16 -50.39 -22.82 -0.87
N VAL A 17 -49.37 -22.70 -1.72
CA VAL A 17 -47.99 -22.82 -1.22
C VAL A 17 -47.73 -21.52 -0.47
N SER A 18 -47.78 -21.60 0.86
CA SER A 18 -47.30 -20.55 1.74
C SER A 18 -45.78 -20.47 1.61
N SER A 19 -45.31 -19.81 0.55
CA SER A 19 -43.92 -19.37 0.46
C SER A 19 -43.72 -18.35 1.57
N THR A 20 -43.02 -18.76 2.62
CA THR A 20 -42.36 -17.88 3.57
C THR A 20 -41.60 -16.82 2.78
N ARG A 21 -42.18 -15.63 2.68
CA ARG A 21 -41.57 -14.48 2.02
C ARG A 21 -40.39 -14.08 2.90
N SER A 22 -39.23 -14.65 2.57
CA SER A 22 -37.93 -14.23 3.05
C SER A 22 -37.88 -12.71 2.98
N ARG A 23 -37.77 -12.10 4.16
CA ARG A 23 -37.55 -10.67 4.37
C ARG A 23 -36.26 -10.32 3.62
N THR A 24 -36.36 -9.95 2.35
CA THR A 24 -35.27 -9.28 1.65
C THR A 24 -35.10 -7.95 2.35
N ALA A 25 -34.10 -7.87 3.23
CA ALA A 25 -33.60 -6.61 3.72
C ALA A 25 -33.24 -5.78 2.49
N SER A 26 -34.07 -4.78 2.19
CA SER A 26 -33.78 -3.79 1.16
C SER A 26 -32.60 -2.97 1.64
N SER A 27 -31.39 -3.32 1.23
CA SER A 27 -30.27 -2.39 1.25
C SER A 27 -30.67 -1.19 0.39
N SER A 28 -30.67 0.01 0.98
CA SER A 28 -31.00 1.22 0.26
C SER A 28 -29.91 1.52 -0.78
N PRO A 29 -30.26 1.85 -2.04
CA PRO A 29 -29.28 2.08 -3.11
C PRO A 29 -28.31 3.23 -2.81
N THR A 30 -28.69 4.15 -1.91
CA THR A 30 -27.82 5.24 -1.43
C THR A 30 -26.67 4.75 -0.54
N GLY A 31 -26.90 3.73 0.29
CA GLY A 31 -25.88 3.15 1.17
C GLY A 31 -24.81 2.39 0.40
N GLU A 32 -25.21 1.64 -0.63
CA GLU A 32 -24.29 0.93 -1.51
C GLU A 32 -23.42 1.89 -2.34
N GLY A 33 -24.00 3.00 -2.80
CA GLY A 33 -23.26 4.05 -3.50
C GLY A 33 -22.20 4.72 -2.63
N ALA A 34 -22.56 5.11 -1.40
CA ALA A 34 -21.64 5.73 -0.46
C ALA A 34 -20.47 4.79 -0.09
N ALA A 35 -20.74 3.51 0.16
CA ALA A 35 -19.71 2.52 0.47
C ALA A 35 -18.69 2.35 -0.68
N ARG A 36 -19.16 2.33 -1.94
CA ARG A 36 -18.28 2.25 -3.12
C ARG A 36 -17.40 3.49 -3.28
N VAL A 37 -17.93 4.68 -3.00
CA VAL A 37 -17.16 5.94 -3.03
C VAL A 37 -16.07 5.92 -1.96
N ILE A 38 -16.42 5.56 -0.72
CA ILE A 38 -15.46 5.48 0.39
C ILE A 38 -14.36 4.46 0.10
N TYR A 39 -14.72 3.27 -0.40
CA TYR A 39 -13.74 2.26 -0.82
C TYR A 39 -12.78 2.79 -1.90
N SER A 40 -13.32 3.50 -2.89
CA SER A 40 -12.52 4.10 -3.96
C SER A 40 -11.55 5.17 -3.43
N LEU A 41 -11.98 5.97 -2.45
CA LEU A 41 -11.11 6.95 -1.79
C LEU A 41 -9.94 6.28 -1.06
N PHE A 42 -10.20 5.22 -0.28
CA PHE A 42 -9.13 4.46 0.37
C PHE A 42 -8.16 3.84 -0.64
N LYS A 43 -8.66 3.34 -1.77
CA LYS A 43 -7.83 2.84 -2.86
C LYS A 43 -6.94 3.92 -3.44
N VAL A 44 -7.47 5.13 -3.69
CA VAL A 44 -6.69 6.27 -4.17
C VAL A 44 -5.61 6.66 -3.15
N LEU A 45 -5.95 6.77 -1.87
CA LEU A 45 -5.00 7.07 -0.80
C LEU A 45 -3.89 6.01 -0.72
N HIS A 46 -4.24 4.73 -0.83
CA HIS A 46 -3.28 3.64 -0.81
C HIS A 46 -2.29 3.72 -1.99
N VAL A 47 -2.79 3.92 -3.22
CA VAL A 47 -1.95 4.04 -4.42
C VAL A 47 -1.06 5.28 -4.33
N LEU A 48 -1.60 6.41 -3.87
CA LEU A 48 -0.82 7.63 -3.64
C LEU A 48 0.30 7.37 -2.61
N GLY A 49 -0.01 6.66 -1.53
CA GLY A 49 0.96 6.23 -0.54
C GLY A 49 2.08 5.37 -1.15
N ALA A 50 1.73 4.41 -2.00
CA ALA A 50 2.69 3.55 -2.70
C ALA A 50 3.66 4.37 -3.59
N VAL A 51 3.11 5.32 -4.36
CA VAL A 51 3.90 6.19 -5.25
C VAL A 51 4.84 7.09 -4.44
N LEU A 52 4.34 7.70 -3.36
CA LEU A 52 5.16 8.55 -2.48
C LEU A 52 6.28 7.75 -1.80
N PHE A 53 5.95 6.57 -1.27
CA PHE A 53 6.90 5.72 -0.56
C PHE A 53 8.00 5.23 -1.49
N ILE A 54 7.67 4.56 -2.59
CA ILE A 54 8.65 4.01 -3.54
C ILE A 54 9.42 5.14 -4.24
N GLY A 55 8.73 6.21 -4.65
CA GLY A 55 9.35 7.36 -5.29
C GLY A 55 10.38 8.04 -4.40
N SER A 56 10.09 8.19 -3.10
CA SER A 56 11.03 8.78 -2.15
C SER A 56 12.30 7.94 -1.98
N LEU A 57 12.19 6.61 -1.89
CA LEU A 57 13.34 5.70 -1.77
C LEU A 57 14.26 5.80 -3.00
N LEU A 58 13.68 5.79 -4.20
CA LEU A 58 14.43 5.91 -5.46
C LEU A 58 15.11 7.27 -5.59
N LEU A 59 14.38 8.35 -5.30
CA LEU A 59 14.91 9.71 -5.41
C LEU A 59 16.05 9.95 -4.41
N ALA A 60 15.89 9.50 -3.16
CA ALA A 60 16.95 9.56 -2.15
C ALA A 60 18.21 8.80 -2.59
N GLY A 61 18.05 7.59 -3.13
CA GLY A 61 19.13 6.79 -3.72
C GLY A 61 19.86 7.53 -4.84
N TRP A 62 19.11 8.08 -5.80
CA TRP A 62 19.66 8.80 -6.93
C TRP A 62 20.48 10.02 -6.51
N TRP A 63 19.94 10.89 -5.66
CA TRP A 63 20.65 12.07 -5.19
C TRP A 63 21.88 11.73 -4.36
N LYS A 64 21.78 10.73 -3.48
CA LYS A 64 22.93 10.30 -2.67
C LYS A 64 24.07 9.80 -3.55
N TRP A 65 23.77 8.92 -4.52
CA TRP A 65 24.77 8.42 -5.47
C TRP A 65 25.39 9.53 -6.32
N ARG A 66 24.55 10.46 -6.82
CA ARG A 66 25.00 11.62 -7.61
C ARG A 66 26.00 12.46 -6.82
N THR A 67 25.70 12.74 -5.56
CA THR A 67 26.52 13.59 -4.70
C THR A 67 27.79 12.89 -4.24
N ASP A 68 27.73 11.61 -3.88
CA ASP A 68 28.91 10.86 -3.44
C ASP A 68 29.98 10.73 -4.53
N ARG A 69 29.58 10.77 -5.80
CA ARG A 69 30.52 10.81 -6.94
C ARG A 69 31.31 12.10 -7.04
N ASN A 70 30.78 13.22 -6.53
CA ASN A 70 31.50 14.50 -6.55
C ASN A 70 32.58 14.55 -5.47
N GLY A 71 32.46 13.77 -4.39
CA GLY A 71 33.46 13.69 -3.32
C GLY A 71 33.52 14.90 -2.37
N GLU A 72 32.68 15.91 -2.58
CA GLU A 72 32.63 17.13 -1.77
C GLU A 72 31.79 16.94 -0.49
N ALA A 73 32.41 17.13 0.67
CA ALA A 73 31.76 16.96 1.96
C ALA A 73 30.61 17.93 2.22
N ARG A 74 30.74 19.20 1.81
CA ARG A 74 29.66 20.20 1.91
C ARG A 74 28.41 19.80 1.12
N LEU A 75 28.60 19.39 -0.14
CA LEU A 75 27.51 18.97 -1.00
C LEU A 75 26.84 17.69 -0.45
N ALA A 76 27.63 16.76 0.09
CA ALA A 76 27.13 15.57 0.77
C ALA A 76 26.28 15.91 1.99
N ALA A 77 26.73 16.82 2.86
CA ALA A 77 25.96 17.27 4.02
C ALA A 77 24.62 17.91 3.61
N PHE A 78 24.64 18.80 2.62
CA PHE A 78 23.43 19.44 2.09
C PHE A 78 22.45 18.43 1.50
N THR A 79 22.96 17.48 0.70
CA THR A 79 22.15 16.42 0.09
C THR A 79 21.51 15.54 1.16
N LEU A 80 22.29 15.13 2.16
CA LEU A 80 21.79 14.32 3.28
C LEU A 80 20.73 15.05 4.09
N ASP A 81 20.86 16.36 4.31
CA ASP A 81 19.83 17.17 4.96
C ASP A 81 18.52 17.17 4.17
N GLY A 82 18.61 17.33 2.84
CA GLY A 82 17.47 17.24 1.93
C GLY A 82 16.81 15.87 1.97
N ILE A 83 17.60 14.79 1.94
CA ILE A 83 17.10 13.41 2.03
C ILE A 83 16.40 13.16 3.35
N LEU A 84 17.00 13.48 4.51
CA LEU A 84 16.32 13.29 5.80
C LEU A 84 14.99 14.03 5.88
N ALA A 85 14.98 15.30 5.44
CA ALA A 85 13.78 16.11 5.49
C ALA A 85 12.72 15.62 4.48
N GLY A 86 13.16 15.10 3.34
CA GLY A 86 12.30 14.47 2.34
C GLY A 86 11.69 13.17 2.85
N ASP A 87 12.51 12.28 3.42
CA ASP A 87 12.09 11.00 3.96
C ASP A 87 11.01 11.15 5.05
N VAL A 88 11.20 12.09 5.99
CA VAL A 88 10.20 12.37 7.03
C VAL A 88 8.89 12.92 6.42
N ARG A 89 8.96 13.72 5.35
CA ARG A 89 7.77 14.34 4.75
C ARG A 89 7.05 13.45 3.75
N PHE A 90 7.77 12.61 3.01
CA PHE A 90 7.23 11.82 1.90
C PHE A 90 7.21 10.32 2.19
N THR A 91 8.26 9.76 2.79
CA THR A 91 8.31 8.33 3.11
C THR A 91 7.39 8.01 4.30
N ALA A 92 7.45 8.81 5.37
CA ALA A 92 6.57 8.60 6.52
C ALA A 92 5.09 8.85 6.18
N SER A 93 4.80 9.90 5.41
CA SER A 93 3.43 10.17 4.94
C SER A 93 2.96 9.10 3.95
N GLY A 94 3.81 8.66 3.01
CA GLY A 94 3.51 7.57 2.09
C GLY A 94 3.19 6.26 2.81
N ALA A 95 3.99 5.90 3.82
CA ALA A 95 3.74 4.75 4.68
C ALA A 95 2.42 4.89 5.46
N LEU A 96 2.12 6.06 5.99
CA LEU A 96 0.84 6.33 6.67
C LEU A 96 -0.35 6.19 5.71
N LEU A 97 -0.26 6.75 4.51
CA LEU A 97 -1.30 6.64 3.48
C LEU A 97 -1.51 5.20 3.04
N LEU A 98 -0.44 4.41 2.93
CA LEU A 98 -0.51 2.96 2.67
C LEU A 98 -1.27 2.22 3.76
N LEU A 99 -0.98 2.50 5.04
CA LEU A 99 -1.64 1.89 6.19
C LEU A 99 -3.11 2.29 6.28
N VAL A 100 -3.42 3.58 6.16
CA VAL A 100 -4.80 4.09 6.23
C VAL A 100 -5.63 3.59 5.04
N GLY A 101 -5.08 3.68 3.83
CA GLY A 101 -5.75 3.21 2.62
C GLY A 101 -5.94 1.70 2.62
N GLY A 102 -4.89 0.94 2.95
CA GLY A 102 -4.92 -0.52 3.01
C GLY A 102 -5.85 -1.04 4.11
N GLY A 103 -5.73 -0.48 5.32
CA GLY A 103 -6.58 -0.83 6.46
C GLY A 103 -8.05 -0.45 6.23
N GLY A 104 -8.32 0.71 5.62
CA GLY A 104 -9.68 1.12 5.25
C GLY A 104 -10.32 0.21 4.21
N MET A 105 -9.55 -0.23 3.19
CA MET A 105 -10.03 -1.23 2.23
C MET A 105 -10.27 -2.60 2.88
N LEU A 106 -9.44 -2.99 3.85
CA LEU A 106 -9.62 -4.25 4.57
C LEU A 106 -10.87 -4.22 5.48
N ALA A 107 -11.10 -3.12 6.18
CA ALA A 107 -12.26 -2.94 7.06
C ALA A 107 -13.60 -2.88 6.30
N LEU A 108 -13.58 -2.46 5.04
CA LEU A 108 -14.76 -2.44 4.17
C LEU A 108 -14.86 -3.66 3.24
N GLY A 109 -13.81 -4.47 3.18
CA GLY A 109 -13.72 -5.67 2.36
C GLY A 109 -14.34 -6.88 3.05
N SER A 110 -14.39 -8.01 2.36
CA SER A 110 -14.86 -9.27 2.94
C SER A 110 -13.79 -9.90 3.85
N ASP A 111 -14.24 -10.64 4.88
CA ASP A 111 -13.38 -11.25 5.91
C ASP A 111 -12.33 -12.22 5.35
N ASN A 112 -12.50 -12.69 4.11
CA ASN A 112 -11.63 -13.68 3.48
C ASN A 112 -10.46 -13.07 2.69
N LEU A 113 -10.24 -11.74 2.75
CA LEU A 113 -9.13 -11.12 2.01
C LEU A 113 -7.75 -11.48 2.59
N MET A 114 -7.64 -11.64 3.91
CA MET A 114 -6.35 -11.98 4.57
C MET A 114 -5.83 -13.38 4.25
N THR A 115 -6.70 -14.29 3.80
CA THR A 115 -6.30 -15.65 3.40
C THR A 115 -5.59 -15.67 2.04
N GLN A 116 -5.68 -14.56 1.29
CA GLN A 116 -5.02 -14.42 0.00
C GLN A 116 -3.51 -14.24 0.19
N ALA A 117 -2.72 -15.17 -0.36
CA ALA A 117 -1.27 -15.17 -0.22
C ALA A 117 -0.61 -13.88 -0.75
N TRP A 118 -1.15 -13.30 -1.82
CA TRP A 118 -0.64 -12.05 -2.40
C TRP A 118 -0.83 -10.84 -1.45
N LEU A 119 -1.91 -10.82 -0.66
CA LEU A 119 -2.21 -9.72 0.25
C LEU A 119 -1.29 -9.79 1.48
N SER A 120 -1.23 -10.95 2.13
CA SER A 120 -0.36 -11.19 3.29
C SER A 120 1.12 -11.03 2.92
N GLY A 121 1.55 -11.58 1.78
CA GLY A 121 2.91 -11.40 1.27
C GLY A 121 3.25 -9.92 1.00
N GLY A 122 2.33 -9.15 0.42
CA GLY A 122 2.55 -7.73 0.15
C GLY A 122 2.64 -6.90 1.42
N ILE A 123 1.83 -7.21 2.44
CA ILE A 123 1.90 -6.57 3.76
C ILE A 123 3.25 -6.86 4.43
N ILE A 124 3.70 -8.12 4.43
CA ILE A 124 4.99 -8.50 5.01
C ILE A 124 6.13 -7.75 4.30
N LEU A 125 6.14 -7.73 2.97
CA LEU A 125 7.17 -7.02 2.20
C LEU A 125 7.15 -5.51 2.47
N PHE A 126 5.96 -4.90 2.59
CA PHE A 126 5.82 -3.50 2.98
C PHE A 126 6.38 -3.24 4.39
N LEU A 127 6.04 -4.09 5.37
CA LEU A 127 6.55 -3.95 6.74
C LEU A 127 8.07 -4.09 6.79
N VAL A 128 8.64 -5.05 6.05
CA VAL A 128 10.10 -5.19 5.92
C VAL A 128 10.72 -3.91 5.34
N ALA A 129 10.15 -3.35 4.27
CA ALA A 129 10.65 -2.11 3.68
C ALA A 129 10.54 -0.92 4.63
N ALA A 130 9.37 -0.72 5.25
CA ALA A 130 9.10 0.38 6.17
C ALA A 130 9.95 0.31 7.44
N LEU A 131 10.10 -0.89 8.02
CA LEU A 131 10.92 -1.10 9.21
C LEU A 131 12.41 -0.93 8.89
N THR A 132 12.88 -1.46 7.75
CA THR A 132 14.26 -1.26 7.29
C THR A 132 14.55 0.22 7.12
N TRP A 133 13.63 0.98 6.50
CA TRP A 133 13.77 2.42 6.38
C TRP A 133 13.85 3.13 7.74
N ALA A 134 12.91 2.87 8.65
CA ALA A 134 12.83 3.55 9.93
C ALA A 134 13.98 3.20 10.89
N VAL A 135 14.38 1.93 10.93
CA VAL A 135 15.35 1.41 11.92
C VAL A 135 16.77 1.39 11.38
N VAL A 136 16.98 1.22 10.07
CA VAL A 136 18.33 1.11 9.48
C VAL A 136 18.70 2.37 8.71
N LEU A 137 17.89 2.80 7.73
CA LEU A 137 18.26 3.92 6.86
C LEU A 137 18.30 5.25 7.61
N MET A 138 17.28 5.55 8.40
CA MET A 138 17.18 6.81 9.15
C MET A 138 18.36 7.10 10.08
N PRO A 139 18.78 6.19 11.00
CA PRO A 139 19.94 6.45 11.84
C PRO A 139 21.23 6.49 11.02
N LEU A 140 21.37 5.66 9.99
CA LEU A 140 22.57 5.63 9.16
C LEU A 140 22.74 6.94 8.37
N LEU A 141 21.65 7.49 7.83
CA LEU A 141 21.62 8.81 7.19
C LEU A 141 22.01 9.94 8.17
N ARG A 142 21.53 9.89 9.42
CA ARG A 142 21.93 10.86 10.47
C ARG A 142 23.43 10.79 10.77
N GLN A 143 23.99 9.59 10.85
CA GLN A 143 25.43 9.41 11.10
C GLN A 143 26.27 9.88 9.92
N LEU A 144 25.88 9.54 8.69
CA LEU A 144 26.52 10.02 7.46
C LEU A 144 26.50 11.56 7.39
N ARG A 145 25.37 12.19 7.74
CA ARG A 145 25.23 13.64 7.80
C ARG A 145 26.20 14.25 8.80
N ALA A 146 26.33 13.65 9.99
CA ALA A 146 27.25 14.13 11.01
C ALA A 146 28.72 14.03 10.55
N LEU A 147 29.10 12.94 9.89
CA LEU A 147 30.44 12.78 9.30
C LEU A 147 30.72 13.80 8.20
N ALA A 148 29.78 14.01 7.28
CA ALA A 148 29.92 14.98 6.21
C ALA A 148 30.06 16.42 6.74
N ARG A 149 29.27 16.79 7.76
CA ARG A 149 29.36 18.10 8.42
C ARG A 149 30.70 18.31 9.15
N ARG A 150 31.23 17.26 9.80
CA ARG A 150 32.54 17.32 10.48
C ARG A 150 33.71 17.47 9.50
N ALA A 151 33.59 16.89 8.30
CA ALA A 151 34.61 17.02 7.28
C ALA A 151 34.71 18.45 6.72
N GLY A 152 33.62 19.22 6.71
CA GLY A 152 33.62 20.62 6.29
C GLY A 152 34.05 20.78 4.83
N ASP A 153 35.16 21.49 4.62
CA ASP A 153 35.82 21.67 3.31
C ASP A 153 36.85 20.57 2.98
N GLY A 154 37.11 19.68 3.93
CA GLY A 154 38.03 18.57 3.76
C GLY A 154 37.42 17.38 3.00
N PRO A 155 38.24 16.38 2.66
CA PRO A 155 37.78 15.17 1.99
C PRO A 155 36.87 14.34 2.90
N LEU A 156 35.93 13.62 2.30
CA LEU A 156 35.08 12.66 3.02
C LEU A 156 35.93 11.53 3.63
N PRO A 157 35.75 11.21 4.93
CA PRO A 157 36.54 10.18 5.59
C PRO A 157 36.21 8.78 5.07
N GLU A 158 37.16 7.85 5.13
CA GLU A 158 36.96 6.48 4.62
C GLU A 158 35.80 5.74 5.33
N VAL A 159 35.55 6.07 6.60
CA VAL A 159 34.39 5.57 7.36
C VAL A 159 33.07 5.97 6.69
N TYR A 160 32.97 7.18 6.14
CA TYR A 160 31.78 7.62 5.41
C TYR A 160 31.52 6.77 4.16
N ARG A 161 32.59 6.38 3.45
CA ARG A 161 32.51 5.54 2.24
C ARG A 161 31.96 4.16 2.58
N ARG A 162 32.48 3.52 3.63
CA ARG A 162 32.01 2.21 4.11
C ARG A 162 30.55 2.26 4.56
N MET A 163 30.17 3.28 5.33
CA MET A 163 28.78 3.46 5.77
C MET A 163 27.83 3.75 4.61
N THR A 164 28.30 4.46 3.59
CA THR A 164 27.53 4.71 2.36
C THR A 164 27.26 3.41 1.60
N GLN A 165 28.19 2.47 1.57
CA GLN A 165 27.97 1.15 0.95
C GLN A 165 26.93 0.33 1.71
N ILE A 166 27.00 0.31 3.05
CA ILE A 166 25.99 -0.34 3.90
C ILE A 166 24.62 0.30 3.66
N TRP A 167 24.57 1.63 3.60
CA TRP A 167 23.35 2.37 3.32
C TRP A 167 22.80 2.03 1.94
N ALA A 168 23.64 1.99 0.90
CA ALA A 168 23.22 1.66 -0.45
C ALA A 168 22.65 0.23 -0.55
N LEU A 169 23.27 -0.72 0.16
CA LEU A 169 22.77 -2.10 0.24
C LEU A 169 21.41 -2.15 0.95
N ALA A 170 21.29 -1.54 2.13
CA ALA A 170 20.05 -1.51 2.90
C ALA A 170 18.92 -0.81 2.15
N SER A 171 19.21 0.32 1.50
CA SER A 171 18.27 1.04 0.65
C SER A 171 17.87 0.23 -0.58
N GLY A 172 18.81 -0.50 -1.19
CA GLY A 172 18.53 -1.43 -2.28
C GLY A 172 17.56 -2.53 -1.86
N VAL A 173 17.81 -3.17 -0.71
CA VAL A 173 16.91 -4.19 -0.14
C VAL A 173 15.52 -3.62 0.16
N ALA A 174 15.44 -2.46 0.80
CA ALA A 174 14.15 -1.81 1.10
C ALA A 174 13.38 -1.44 -0.17
N THR A 175 14.07 -0.92 -1.19
CA THR A 175 13.45 -0.56 -2.48
C THR A 175 12.97 -1.78 -3.23
N LEU A 176 13.78 -2.85 -3.29
CA LEU A 176 13.39 -4.11 -3.92
C LEU A 176 12.20 -4.76 -3.20
N ALA A 177 12.17 -4.74 -1.86
CA ALA A 177 11.04 -5.22 -1.09
C ALA A 177 9.76 -4.42 -1.39
N ALA A 178 9.85 -3.08 -1.46
CA ALA A 178 8.72 -2.23 -1.79
C ALA A 178 8.22 -2.45 -3.24
N LEU A 179 9.13 -2.63 -4.20
CA LEU A 179 8.78 -2.96 -5.59
C LEU A 179 8.17 -4.36 -5.70
N ALA A 180 8.71 -5.34 -4.98
CA ALA A 180 8.13 -6.68 -4.92
C ALA A 180 6.72 -6.65 -4.32
N ALA A 181 6.49 -5.87 -3.26
CA ALA A 181 5.16 -5.66 -2.69
C ALA A 181 4.20 -5.06 -3.71
N LEU A 182 4.63 -4.03 -4.45
CA LEU A 182 3.85 -3.41 -5.52
C LEU A 182 3.50 -4.43 -6.61
N ILE A 183 4.49 -5.17 -7.12
CA ILE A 183 4.29 -6.18 -8.16
C ILE A 183 3.30 -7.25 -7.67
N LEU A 184 3.45 -7.73 -6.44
CA LEU A 184 2.58 -8.75 -5.88
C LEU A 184 1.12 -8.26 -5.76
N MET A 185 0.92 -7.01 -5.32
CA MET A 185 -0.40 -6.38 -5.19
C MET A 185 -1.06 -6.08 -6.55
N VAL A 186 -0.26 -5.83 -7.59
CA VAL A 186 -0.75 -5.54 -8.96
C VAL A 186 -1.01 -6.83 -9.72
N ALA A 187 -0.07 -7.78 -9.69
CA ALA A 187 -0.12 -9.02 -10.45
C ALA A 187 -1.13 -10.02 -9.88
N LYS A 188 -1.40 -9.97 -8.56
CA LYS A 188 -2.35 -10.86 -7.85
C LYS A 188 -2.27 -12.32 -8.31
N PRO A 189 -1.11 -12.97 -8.19
CA PRO A 189 -0.96 -14.36 -8.63
C PRO A 189 -1.94 -15.26 -7.85
N GLY A 190 -2.85 -15.91 -8.58
CA GLY A 190 -3.89 -16.79 -8.01
C GLY A 190 -5.30 -16.20 -7.93
N GLY A 191 -5.54 -15.03 -8.52
CA GLY A 191 -6.88 -14.46 -8.77
C GLY A 191 -7.43 -14.76 -10.15
#